data_AF-A0A6G0XHT7-F1
#
_entry.id   AF-A0A6G0XHT7-F1
#
_cell.length_a   1.000
_cell.length_b   1.000
_cell.length_c   1.000
_cell.angle_alpha   90.00
_cell.angle_beta   90.00
_cell.angle_gamma   90.00
#
_symmetry.space_group_name_H-M   'P 1'
#
loop_
_entity.id
_entity.type
_entity.pdbx_description
1 polymer ?
#
loop_
_entity_poly.entity_id
_entity_poly.type
_entity_poly.pdbx_seq_one_letter_code
_entity_poly.pdbx_strand_id
1 'polypeptide(L)'
;MTLNVLAPPFYPSLGWKTPLTDDLIVSCGLPYSPKENGFVILDQVITTREIPDEELFDPAFYPFTQTDLTELEACEQMNELLAELEILDLQEELHRKLADKCLELEENRRSQESTIWNVLMKASKDDEAAYRAQRNKKLPNHAHRSKSHKINRAINQPRHFN
;
A
#
# COMPACT_ATOMS: atom_id res chain seq x y z
N MET A 1 -22.81 -34.13 -32.85
CA MET A 1 -21.70 -33.54 -33.63
C MET A 1 -20.69 -34.64 -33.91
N THR A 2 -20.62 -35.13 -35.15
CA THR A 2 -19.68 -36.19 -35.55
C THR A 2 -18.51 -35.55 -36.30
N LEU A 3 -17.30 -35.72 -35.78
CA LEU A 3 -16.07 -35.23 -36.40
C LEU A 3 -15.78 -36.01 -37.68
N ASN A 4 -15.51 -35.29 -38.79
CA ASN A 4 -15.19 -35.89 -40.07
C ASN A 4 -13.74 -36.38 -40.07
N VAL A 5 -13.56 -37.71 -40.04
CA VAL A 5 -12.25 -38.39 -40.04
C VAL A 5 -11.45 -38.13 -41.33
N LEU A 6 -12.11 -37.70 -42.40
CA LEU A 6 -11.48 -37.38 -43.69
C LEU A 6 -11.19 -35.88 -43.85
N ALA A 7 -11.31 -35.08 -42.79
CA ALA A 7 -10.91 -33.68 -42.85
C ALA A 7 -9.39 -33.59 -43.10
N PRO A 8 -8.93 -32.76 -44.05
CA PRO A 8 -7.51 -32.50 -44.21
C PRO A 8 -6.94 -31.93 -42.90
N PRO A 9 -5.67 -32.25 -42.56
CA PRO A 9 -5.03 -31.70 -41.38
C PRO A 9 -5.11 -30.18 -41.39
N PHE A 10 -5.65 -29.61 -40.31
CA PHE A 10 -5.68 -28.17 -40.11
C PHE A 10 -4.26 -27.71 -39.77
N TYR A 11 -3.63 -27.02 -40.72
CA TYR A 11 -2.43 -26.24 -40.44
C TYR A 11 -2.89 -24.83 -40.06
N PRO A 12 -2.63 -24.37 -38.83
CA PRO A 12 -2.89 -22.99 -38.48
C PRO A 12 -2.06 -22.09 -39.41
N SER A 13 -2.72 -21.32 -40.26
CA SER A 13 -2.07 -20.34 -41.16
C SER A 13 -1.63 -19.06 -40.43
N LEU A 14 -1.85 -19.01 -39.12
CA LEU A 14 -1.38 -17.96 -38.23
C LEU A 14 -0.02 -18.34 -37.67
N GLY A 15 0.98 -18.42 -38.55
CA GLY A 15 2.36 -18.29 -38.14
C GLY A 15 2.57 -16.91 -37.51
N TRP A 16 3.56 -16.77 -36.63
CA TRP A 16 3.99 -15.48 -36.12
C TRP A 16 4.42 -14.63 -37.32
N LYS A 17 3.53 -13.73 -37.76
CA LYS A 17 3.87 -12.77 -38.80
C LYS A 17 4.70 -11.69 -38.11
N THR A 18 5.91 -11.48 -38.58
CA THR A 18 6.69 -10.30 -38.19
C THR A 18 5.83 -9.07 -38.52
N PRO A 19 5.48 -8.24 -37.52
CA PRO A 19 4.75 -7.01 -37.80
C PRO A 19 5.62 -6.16 -38.74
N LEU A 20 5.01 -5.61 -39.79
CA LEU A 20 5.73 -4.70 -40.68
C LEU A 20 5.92 -3.36 -39.96
N THR A 21 7.17 -3.03 -39.66
CA THR A 21 7.56 -1.68 -39.26
C THR A 21 7.58 -0.75 -40.47
N ASP A 22 7.33 0.54 -40.24
CA ASP A 22 7.32 1.56 -41.31
C ASP A 22 8.65 1.59 -42.08
N ASP A 23 9.78 1.33 -41.41
CA ASP A 23 11.11 1.21 -42.02
C ASP A 23 11.19 0.06 -43.04
N LEU A 24 10.57 -1.09 -42.71
CA LEU A 24 10.51 -2.25 -43.59
C LEU A 24 9.62 -1.97 -44.81
N ILE A 25 8.53 -1.24 -44.59
CA ILE A 25 7.60 -0.81 -45.64
C ILE A 25 8.32 0.07 -46.66
N VAL A 26 9.10 1.05 -46.18
CA VAL A 26 9.88 1.96 -47.04
C VAL A 26 11.01 1.23 -47.75
N SER A 27 11.78 0.40 -47.03
CA SER A 27 12.95 -0.30 -47.61
C SER A 27 12.58 -1.34 -48.66
N CYS A 28 11.46 -2.05 -48.50
CA CYS A 28 10.96 -3.00 -49.50
C CYS A 28 10.14 -2.33 -50.61
N GLY A 29 10.01 -1.00 -50.63
CA GLY A 29 9.28 -0.27 -51.66
C GLY A 29 7.80 -0.64 -51.74
N LEU A 30 7.21 -0.99 -50.60
CA LEU A 30 5.85 -1.48 -50.53
C LEU A 30 4.87 -0.33 -50.76
N PRO A 31 3.73 -0.58 -51.43
CA PRO A 31 2.74 0.45 -51.67
C PRO A 31 2.12 0.89 -50.34
N TYR A 32 2.68 1.93 -49.74
CA TYR A 32 2.19 2.55 -48.51
C TYR A 32 1.86 4.01 -48.79
N SER A 33 0.59 4.36 -48.64
CA SER A 33 0.10 5.72 -48.80
C SER A 33 -0.45 6.18 -47.45
N PRO A 34 0.23 7.07 -46.72
CA PRO A 34 -0.21 7.59 -45.43
C PRO A 34 -1.29 8.68 -45.58
N LYS A 35 -2.11 8.65 -46.65
CA LYS A 35 -3.05 9.73 -46.97
C LYS A 35 -4.49 9.35 -46.61
N GLU A 36 -5.09 10.24 -45.80
CA GLU A 36 -6.48 10.54 -45.39
C GLU A 36 -7.66 9.60 -45.70
N ASN A 37 -7.68 8.73 -46.71
CA ASN A 37 -8.91 8.01 -47.11
C ASN A 37 -8.70 6.56 -47.59
N GLY A 38 -7.73 5.81 -47.08
CA GLY A 38 -7.63 4.40 -47.43
C GLY A 38 -6.76 3.58 -46.50
N PHE A 39 -7.35 2.56 -45.88
CA PHE A 39 -6.58 1.45 -45.31
C PHE A 39 -6.00 0.64 -46.46
N VAL A 40 -4.68 0.61 -46.60
CA VAL A 40 -4.01 -0.33 -47.50
C VAL A 40 -3.94 -1.67 -46.78
N ILE A 41 -4.69 -2.66 -47.26
CA ILE A 41 -4.47 -4.05 -46.88
C ILE A 41 -3.15 -4.45 -47.56
N LEU A 42 -2.06 -4.46 -46.80
CA LEU A 42 -0.80 -5.06 -47.22
C LEU A 42 -1.07 -6.57 -47.36
N ASP A 43 -1.57 -6.98 -48.52
CA ASP A 43 -1.76 -8.39 -48.88
C ASP A 43 -0.39 -8.99 -49.23
N GLN A 44 0.53 -8.94 -48.26
CA GLN A 44 1.80 -9.59 -48.40
C GLN A 44 1.60 -11.08 -48.22
N VAL A 45 1.83 -11.78 -49.33
CA VAL A 45 2.28 -13.16 -49.33
C VAL A 45 3.69 -13.17 -48.72
N ILE A 46 3.79 -13.00 -47.40
CA ILE A 46 5.03 -13.24 -46.67
C ILE A 46 5.32 -14.70 -46.91
N THR A 47 6.38 -14.98 -47.64
CA THR A 47 6.81 -16.34 -47.92
C THR A 47 7.15 -16.95 -46.57
N THR A 48 6.27 -17.80 -46.05
CA THR A 48 6.50 -18.51 -44.78
C THR A 48 7.58 -19.56 -45.02
N ARG A 49 8.83 -19.10 -45.05
CA ARG A 49 10.00 -19.96 -44.97
C ARG A 49 10.23 -20.28 -43.51
N GLU A 50 10.42 -21.55 -43.21
CA GLU A 50 10.91 -21.97 -41.90
C GLU A 50 12.31 -21.39 -41.70
N ILE A 51 12.47 -20.63 -40.61
CA ILE A 51 13.72 -19.99 -40.22
C ILE A 51 14.47 -21.01 -39.34
N PRO A 52 15.68 -21.45 -39.71
CA PRO A 52 16.51 -22.30 -38.87
C PRO A 52 16.81 -21.62 -37.53
N ASP A 53 16.95 -22.41 -36.45
CA ASP A 53 17.25 -21.90 -35.11
C ASP A 53 18.55 -21.07 -35.08
N GLU A 54 19.52 -21.41 -35.95
CA GLU A 54 20.77 -20.69 -36.09
C GLU A 54 20.60 -19.27 -36.66
N GLU A 55 19.54 -19.02 -37.44
CA GLU A 55 19.23 -17.72 -38.05
C GLU A 55 18.29 -16.87 -37.17
N LEU A 56 17.60 -17.49 -36.20
CA LEU A 56 16.48 -16.88 -35.46
C LEU A 56 16.86 -15.64 -34.65
N PHE A 57 18.12 -15.55 -34.23
CA PHE A 57 18.66 -14.44 -33.44
C PHE A 57 19.92 -13.83 -34.04
N ASP A 58 20.24 -14.16 -35.30
CA ASP A 58 21.42 -13.62 -35.96
C ASP A 58 21.10 -12.22 -36.52
N PRO A 59 21.77 -11.15 -36.02
CA PRO A 59 21.57 -9.79 -36.49
C PRO A 59 21.92 -9.60 -37.98
N ALA A 60 22.71 -10.50 -38.57
CA ALA A 60 23.01 -10.47 -39.99
C ALA A 60 21.77 -10.77 -40.86
N PHE A 61 20.83 -11.56 -40.35
CA PHE A 61 19.59 -11.93 -41.04
C PHE A 61 18.41 -11.05 -40.60
N TYR A 62 18.37 -10.67 -39.32
CA TYR A 62 17.32 -9.84 -38.74
C TYR A 62 17.95 -8.66 -37.98
N PRO A 63 18.50 -7.66 -38.69
CA PRO A 63 19.05 -6.48 -38.04
C PRO A 63 17.93 -5.66 -37.40
N PHE A 64 18.22 -5.06 -36.24
CA PHE A 64 17.31 -4.11 -35.61
C PHE A 64 17.04 -2.94 -36.56
N THR A 65 15.77 -2.62 -36.74
CA THR A 65 15.34 -1.42 -37.44
C THR A 65 15.52 -0.19 -36.56
N GLN A 66 15.49 1.01 -37.16
CA GLN A 66 15.61 2.23 -36.38
C GLN A 66 14.43 2.37 -35.42
N THR A 67 13.23 1.96 -35.85
CA THR A 67 12.06 1.85 -34.98
C THR A 67 12.30 0.92 -33.80
N ASP A 68 12.82 -0.29 -34.02
CA ASP A 68 13.09 -1.26 -32.93
C ASP A 68 14.05 -0.67 -31.88
N LEU A 69 15.07 0.06 -32.33
CA LEU A 69 16.03 0.73 -31.42
C LEU A 69 15.36 1.84 -30.61
N THR A 70 14.48 2.63 -31.24
CA THR A 70 13.74 3.69 -30.51
C THR A 70 12.74 3.13 -29.51
N GLU A 71 12.09 2.01 -29.84
CA GLU A 71 11.20 1.31 -28.91
C GLU A 71 11.98 0.74 -27.72
N LEU A 72 13.16 0.16 -27.97
CA LEU A 72 14.04 -0.35 -26.93
C LEU A 72 14.52 0.76 -25.99
N GLU A 73 14.94 1.91 -26.53
CA GLU A 73 15.33 3.08 -25.72
C GLU A 73 14.18 3.58 -24.85
N ALA A 74 12.95 3.64 -25.38
CA ALA A 74 11.77 4.03 -24.62
C ALA A 74 11.48 3.04 -23.47
N CYS A 75 11.69 1.74 -23.70
CA CYS A 75 11.56 0.73 -22.65
C CYS A 75 12.59 0.90 -21.54
N GLU A 76 13.85 1.22 -21.87
CA GLU A 76 14.90 1.49 -20.89
C GLU A 76 14.55 2.70 -20.02
N GLN A 77 14.12 3.81 -20.63
CA GLN A 77 13.70 5.02 -19.93
C GLN A 77 12.51 4.75 -19.00
N MET A 78 11.53 3.96 -19.45
CA MET A 78 10.39 3.57 -18.62
C MET A 78 10.83 2.72 -17.42
N ASN A 79 11.75 1.77 -17.62
CA ASN A 79 12.26 0.93 -16.53
C ASN A 79 13.03 1.75 -15.50
N GLU A 80 13.83 2.72 -15.92
CA GLU A 80 14.52 3.64 -15.02
C GLU A 80 13.52 4.45 -14.17
N LEU A 81 12.49 5.02 -14.81
CA LEU A 81 11.45 5.76 -14.10
C LEU A 81 10.70 4.89 -13.08
N LEU A 82 10.36 3.65 -13.46
CA LEU A 82 9.69 2.71 -12.57
C LEU A 82 10.57 2.35 -11.36
N ALA A 83 11.88 2.16 -11.56
CA ALA A 83 12.81 1.91 -10.48
C ALA A 83 12.92 3.12 -9.51
N GLU A 84 12.93 4.35 -10.03
CA GLU A 84 12.88 5.55 -9.19
C GLU A 84 11.58 5.64 -8.37
N LEU A 85 10.45 5.27 -8.97
CA LEU A 85 9.14 5.30 -8.33
C LEU A 85 9.06 4.29 -7.17
N GLU A 86 9.62 3.08 -7.34
CA GLU A 86 9.74 2.09 -6.26
C GLU A 86 10.55 2.63 -5.06
N ILE A 87 11.60 3.41 -5.32
CA ILE A 87 12.40 4.04 -4.25
C ILE A 87 11.57 5.08 -3.50
N LEU A 88 10.76 5.88 -4.21
CA LEU A 88 9.89 6.88 -3.60
C LEU A 88 8.79 6.24 -2.74
N ASP A 89 8.17 5.17 -3.22
CA ASP A 89 7.16 4.42 -2.46
C ASP A 89 7.76 3.86 -1.15
N LEU A 90 8.99 3.32 -1.21
CA LEU A 90 9.71 2.87 -0.02
C LEU A 90 9.97 4.02 0.96
N GLN A 91 10.34 5.21 0.45
CA GLN A 91 10.54 6.39 1.29
C GLN A 91 9.24 6.82 1.98
N GLU A 92 8.11 6.83 1.26
CA GLU A 92 6.81 7.15 1.86
C GLU A 92 6.44 6.13 2.96
N GLU A 93 6.65 4.83 2.70
CA GLU A 93 6.38 3.80 3.69
C GLU A 93 7.23 3.99 4.95
N LEU A 94 8.51 4.30 4.79
CA LEU A 94 9.41 4.61 5.91
C LEU A 94 8.97 5.85 6.69
N HIS A 95 8.55 6.91 6.00
CA HIS A 95 8.01 8.12 6.64
C HIS A 95 6.76 7.81 7.45
N ARG A 96 5.85 6.99 6.92
CA ARG A 96 4.63 6.56 7.63
C ARG A 96 4.99 5.74 8.88
N LYS A 97 5.87 4.74 8.76
CA LYS A 97 6.34 3.93 9.90
C LYS A 97 7.00 4.79 10.98
N LEU A 98 7.77 5.80 10.60
CA LEU A 98 8.41 6.71 11.55
C LEU A 98 7.36 7.56 12.28
N ALA A 99 6.37 8.10 11.56
CA ALA A 99 5.27 8.83 12.16
C ALA A 99 4.48 7.97 13.17
N ASP A 100 4.13 6.74 12.79
CA ASP A 100 3.44 5.79 13.66
C ASP A 100 4.28 5.49 14.91
N LYS A 101 5.59 5.31 14.77
CA LYS A 101 6.49 5.06 15.90
C LYS A 101 6.60 6.27 16.83
N CYS A 102 6.63 7.49 16.30
CA CYS A 102 6.60 8.71 17.10
C CYS A 102 5.31 8.81 17.92
N LEU A 103 4.15 8.51 17.30
CA LEU A 103 2.87 8.50 17.99
C LEU A 103 2.82 7.44 19.10
N GLU A 104 3.29 6.23 18.82
CA GLU A 104 3.38 5.14 19.82
C GLU A 104 4.25 5.55 21.02
N LEU A 105 5.39 6.21 20.78
CA LEU A 105 6.27 6.69 21.83
C LEU A 105 5.63 7.82 22.65
N GLU A 106 4.90 8.73 22.02
CA GLU A 106 4.15 9.77 22.72
C GLU A 106 3.04 9.18 23.60
N GLU A 107 2.29 8.20 23.10
CA GLU A 107 1.26 7.51 23.85
C GLU A 107 1.85 6.76 25.05
N ASN A 108 2.95 6.02 24.82
CA ASN A 108 3.66 5.33 25.89
C ASN A 108 4.17 6.31 26.95
N ARG A 109 4.74 7.45 26.53
CA ARG A 109 5.16 8.51 27.47
C ARG A 109 3.99 9.02 28.31
N ARG A 110 2.85 9.33 27.70
CA ARG A 110 1.65 9.78 28.44
C ARG A 110 1.15 8.72 29.43
N SER A 111 1.17 7.45 29.04
CA SER A 111 0.79 6.32 29.90
C SER A 111 1.73 6.19 31.11
N GLN A 112 3.04 6.33 30.88
CA GLN A 112 4.03 6.30 31.95
C GLN A 112 3.91 7.51 32.88
N GLU A 113 3.73 8.72 32.35
CA GLU A 113 3.51 9.94 33.15
C GLU A 113 2.26 9.80 34.05
N SER A 114 1.17 9.24 33.53
CA SER A 114 -0.04 8.95 34.32
C SER A 114 0.23 7.93 35.43
N THR A 115 0.97 6.86 35.12
CA THR A 115 1.36 5.84 36.10
C THR A 115 2.22 6.42 37.21
N ILE A 116 3.23 7.23 36.86
CA ILE A 116 4.10 7.90 37.82
C ILE A 116 3.28 8.83 38.72
N TRP A 117 2.38 9.63 38.14
CA TRP A 117 1.53 10.53 38.91
C TRP A 117 0.62 9.78 39.88
N ASN A 118 0.02 8.67 39.44
CA ASN A 118 -0.82 7.81 40.29
C ASN A 118 -0.02 7.22 41.47
N VAL A 119 1.22 6.79 41.23
CA VAL A 119 2.11 6.27 42.28
C VAL A 119 2.46 7.38 43.30
N LEU A 120 2.85 8.56 42.82
CA LEU A 120 3.19 9.70 43.68
C LEU A 120 2.01 10.15 44.54
N MET A 121 0.81 10.25 43.96
CA MET A 121 -0.40 10.65 44.68
C MET A 121 -0.85 9.61 45.69
N LYS A 122 -0.68 8.32 45.39
CA LYS A 122 -0.98 7.24 46.34
C LYS A 122 -0.01 7.30 47.53
N ALA A 123 1.29 7.44 47.27
CA ALA A 123 2.30 7.56 48.33
C ALA A 123 2.00 8.74 49.26
N SER A 124 1.66 9.92 48.71
CA SER A 124 1.28 11.09 49.52
C SER A 124 0.02 10.87 50.37
N LYS A 125 -0.99 10.16 49.85
CA LYS A 125 -2.20 9.83 50.62
C LYS A 125 -1.91 8.83 51.74
N ASP A 126 -1.06 7.85 51.49
CA ASP A 126 -0.66 6.86 52.48
C ASP A 126 0.15 7.51 53.61
N ASP A 127 1.04 8.46 53.30
CA ASP A 127 1.78 9.26 54.28
C ASP A 127 0.85 10.16 55.12
N GLU A 128 -0.10 10.85 54.48
CA GLU A 128 -1.10 11.68 55.18
C GLU A 128 -2.02 10.82 56.08
N ALA A 129 -2.40 9.63 55.62
CA ALA A 129 -3.17 8.68 56.42
C ALA A 129 -2.36 8.15 57.62
N ALA A 130 -1.08 7.83 57.42
CA ALA A 130 -0.16 7.43 58.49
C ALA A 130 0.02 8.55 59.53
N TYR A 131 0.19 9.79 59.08
CA TYR A 131 0.29 10.96 59.95
C TYR A 131 -0.98 11.17 60.80
N ARG A 132 -2.16 11.10 60.18
CA ARG A 132 -3.45 11.18 60.90
C ARG A 132 -3.65 10.04 61.89
N ALA A 133 -3.27 8.82 61.52
CA ALA A 133 -3.34 7.67 62.40
C ALA A 133 -2.43 7.83 63.63
N GLN A 134 -1.22 8.39 63.46
CA GLN A 134 -0.33 8.70 64.59
C GLN A 134 -0.88 9.83 65.47
N ARG A 135 -1.48 10.86 64.87
CA ARG A 135 -2.13 11.96 65.63
C ARG A 135 -3.29 11.45 66.48
N ASN A 136 -4.14 10.59 65.93
CA ASN A 136 -5.31 10.04 66.63
C ASN A 136 -4.92 9.06 67.76
N LYS A 137 -3.74 8.43 67.70
CA LYS A 137 -3.21 7.59 68.78
C LYS A 137 -2.69 8.39 69.98
N LYS A 138 -2.41 9.69 69.80
CA LYS A 138 -1.88 10.58 70.85
C LYS A 138 -2.96 11.39 71.58
N LEU A 139 -4.22 11.30 71.15
CA LEU A 139 -5.35 11.92 71.85
C LEU A 139 -5.97 10.88 72.80
N PRO A 140 -6.05 11.15 74.12
CA PRO A 140 -6.73 10.25 75.04
C PRO A 140 -8.20 10.16 74.63
N ASN A 141 -8.64 8.95 74.34
CA ASN A 141 -10.01 8.62 73.97
C ASN A 141 -10.93 8.82 75.19
N HIS A 142 -11.36 10.06 75.46
CA HIS A 142 -12.51 10.32 76.32
C HIS A 142 -13.79 10.10 75.51
N ALA A 143 -14.06 8.83 75.18
CA ALA A 143 -15.34 8.41 74.64
C ALA A 143 -16.37 8.42 75.78
N HIS A 144 -16.92 9.60 76.10
CA HIS A 144 -18.18 9.67 76.82
C HIS A 144 -19.28 9.10 75.92
N ARG A 145 -19.69 7.87 76.23
CA ARG A 145 -20.90 7.23 75.70
C ARG A 145 -22.13 7.98 76.21
N SER A 146 -22.51 9.09 75.57
CA SER A 146 -23.85 9.66 75.71
C SER A 146 -24.74 9.06 74.62
N LYS A 147 -25.70 8.24 75.07
CA LYS A 147 -26.78 7.71 74.22
C LYS A 147 -27.64 8.87 73.74
N SER A 148 -27.34 9.42 72.57
CA SER A 148 -28.20 10.37 71.88
C SER A 148 -29.35 9.61 71.21
N HIS A 149 -30.58 9.92 71.65
CA HIS A 149 -31.82 9.38 71.09
C HIS A 149 -31.96 9.73 69.61
N LYS A 150 -32.28 8.72 68.79
CA LYS A 150 -32.63 8.87 67.38
C LYS A 150 -33.87 9.76 67.25
N ILE A 151 -33.68 11.04 66.92
CA ILE A 151 -34.75 11.89 66.39
C ILE A 151 -34.67 11.78 64.87
N ASN A 152 -35.45 10.84 64.32
CA ASN A 152 -35.83 10.85 62.92
C ASN A 152 -36.63 12.13 62.66
N ARG A 153 -36.01 13.12 62.02
CA ARG A 153 -36.73 14.16 61.28
C ARG A 153 -36.25 14.08 59.84
N ALA A 154 -37.08 13.46 59.01
CA ALA A 154 -36.96 13.52 57.57
C ALA A 154 -36.96 14.99 57.14
N ILE A 155 -35.83 15.46 56.62
CA ILE A 155 -35.76 16.74 55.92
C ILE A 155 -36.43 16.50 54.56
N ASN A 156 -37.71 16.86 54.47
CA ASN A 156 -38.40 17.04 53.20
C ASN A 156 -37.67 18.15 52.44
N GLN A 157 -36.98 17.79 51.35
CA GLN A 157 -36.48 18.77 50.39
C GLN A 157 -37.64 19.19 49.47
N PRO A 158 -37.89 20.48 49.24
CA PRO A 158 -38.77 20.90 48.16
C PRO A 158 -38.06 20.69 46.82
N ARG A 159 -38.70 19.96 45.91
CA ARG A 159 -38.32 19.92 44.49
C ARG A 159 -38.70 21.27 43.88
N HIS A 160 -37.71 22.04 43.44
CA HIS A 160 -37.98 23.14 42.53
C HIS A 160 -38.13 22.58 41.11
N PHE A 161 -39.34 22.78 40.56
CA PHE A 161 -39.59 22.85 39.13
C PHE A 161 -39.54 24.31 38.70
N ASN A 162 -39.11 24.51 37.44
CA ASN A 162 -38.84 25.74 36.67
C ASN A 162 -37.39 26.18 36.68
#